data_AF-A0A953Q682-F1
#
_entry.id   AF-A0A953Q682-F1
#
_cell.length_a   1.000
_cell.length_b   1.000
_cell.length_c   1.000
_cell.angle_alpha   90.00
_cell.angle_beta   90.00
_cell.angle_gamma   90.00
#
_symmetry.space_group_name_H-M   'P 1'
#
loop_
_entity.id
_entity.type
_entity.pdbx_description
1 polymer ?
#
loop_
_entity_poly.entity_id
_entity_poly.type
_entity_poly.pdbx_seq_one_letter_code
_entity_poly.pdbx_strand_id
1 'polypeptide(L)'
;MEIAKLVLEYVKALIWPITVLVLSLLFRSEIKRVLARLRKAVLPGGVSVDLQEEVREVKQLSEKIQLTPPSDKHRTTPGIPLTEANARMIRLGLAPMLSGLDIAYYRAKAEADPVLALAALRIDLETMMRNVALGFKVKPPSGPIPRLLARLHEAGAITSDQMQLAQKVFNVCNQAMHGRFVSREEAEEVIKAAEVLFGQYLAWLSWGFDDRWKPALP
;
A
#
# COMPACT_ATOMS: atom_id res chain seq x y z
N MET A 1 -38.03 41.39 50.19
CA MET A 1 -37.02 41.86 49.21
C MET A 1 -35.97 40.80 48.88
N GLU A 2 -35.64 39.89 49.79
CA GLU A 2 -34.59 38.87 49.56
C GLU A 2 -34.93 37.86 48.45
N ILE A 3 -36.18 37.40 48.37
CA ILE A 3 -36.63 36.44 47.34
C ILE A 3 -36.46 37.01 45.93
N ALA A 4 -36.79 38.28 45.72
CA ALA A 4 -36.63 38.94 44.42
C ALA A 4 -35.15 39.07 44.01
N LYS A 5 -34.25 39.29 44.98
CA LYS A 5 -32.79 39.28 44.75
C LYS A 5 -32.30 37.90 44.36
N LEU A 6 -32.75 36.85 45.06
CA LEU A 6 -32.37 35.47 44.78
C LEU A 6 -32.79 35.04 43.37
N VAL A 7 -34.04 35.34 42.99
CA VAL A 7 -34.56 35.06 41.64
C VAL A 7 -33.74 35.79 40.56
N LEU A 8 -33.38 37.05 40.81
CA LEU A 8 -32.55 37.83 39.88
C LEU A 8 -31.15 37.22 39.69
N GLU A 9 -30.54 36.70 40.76
CA GLU A 9 -29.25 36.02 40.69
C GLU A 9 -29.33 34.72 39.90
N TYR A 10 -30.37 33.91 40.10
CA TYR A 10 -30.59 32.70 39.30
C TYR A 10 -30.85 33.01 37.82
N VAL A 11 -31.64 34.04 37.51
CA VAL A 11 -31.90 34.47 36.13
C VAL A 11 -30.60 34.93 35.46
N LYS A 12 -29.77 35.72 36.16
CA LYS A 12 -28.44 36.11 35.65
C LYS A 12 -27.54 34.91 35.38
N ALA A 13 -27.57 33.91 36.26
CA ALA A 13 -26.78 32.68 36.08
C ALA A 13 -27.27 31.83 34.90
N LEU A 14 -28.59 31.78 34.65
CA LEU A 14 -29.21 30.98 33.59
C LEU A 14 -29.16 31.62 32.20
N ILE A 15 -29.06 32.95 32.12
CA ILE A 15 -28.98 33.66 30.84
C ILE A 15 -27.81 33.16 29.99
N TRP A 16 -26.63 32.97 30.58
CA TRP A 16 -25.44 32.54 29.84
C TRP A 16 -25.56 31.12 29.23
N PRO A 17 -25.93 30.07 30.01
CA PRO A 17 -26.17 28.74 29.47
C PRO A 17 -27.21 28.71 28.35
N ILE A 18 -28.33 29.44 28.54
CA ILE A 18 -29.39 29.52 27.53
C ILE A 18 -28.87 30.20 26.27
N THR A 19 -28.13 31.30 26.41
CA THR A 19 -27.55 32.02 25.27
C THR A 19 -26.57 31.14 24.50
N VAL A 20 -25.68 30.42 25.20
CA VAL A 20 -24.74 29.48 24.56
C VAL A 20 -25.47 28.34 23.84
N LEU A 21 -26.53 27.79 24.44
CA LEU A 21 -27.33 26.72 23.85
C LEU A 21 -28.04 27.21 22.57
N VAL A 22 -28.69 28.38 22.64
CA VAL A 22 -29.39 28.99 21.51
C VAL A 22 -28.42 29.34 20.38
N LEU A 23 -27.26 29.94 20.70
CA LEU A 23 -26.22 30.21 19.71
C LEU A 23 -25.70 28.92 19.07
N SER A 24 -25.45 27.88 19.86
CA SER A 24 -24.99 26.57 19.34
C SER A 24 -26.00 25.94 18.39
N LEU A 25 -27.30 26.08 18.66
CA LEU A 25 -28.38 25.55 17.81
C LEU A 25 -28.57 26.38 16.54
N LEU A 26 -28.60 27.71 16.64
CA LEU A 26 -28.76 28.61 15.49
C LEU A 26 -27.58 28.51 14.52
N PHE A 27 -26.36 28.47 15.06
CA PHE A 27 -25.15 28.42 14.25
C PHE A 27 -24.68 26.99 13.95
N ARG A 28 -25.46 25.95 14.26
CA ARG A 28 -25.03 24.55 14.04
C ARG A 28 -24.58 24.27 12.60
N SER A 29 -25.22 24.89 11.60
CA SER A 29 -24.87 24.74 10.18
C SER A 29 -23.58 25.48 9.84
N GLU A 30 -23.39 26.69 10.36
CA GLU A 30 -22.19 27.49 10.14
C GLU A 30 -21.01 26.94 10.93
N ILE A 31 -21.20 26.45 12.15
CA ILE A 31 -20.19 25.71 12.92
C ILE A 31 -19.78 24.46 12.16
N LYS A 32 -20.72 23.69 11.60
CA LYS A 32 -20.38 22.54 10.73
C LYS A 32 -19.63 22.97 9.48
N ARG A 33 -20.01 24.09 8.84
CA ARG A 33 -19.36 24.61 7.63
C ARG A 33 -17.95 25.15 7.93
N VAL A 34 -17.78 25.83 9.05
CA VAL A 34 -16.51 26.36 9.55
C VAL A 34 -15.63 25.22 10.04
N LEU A 35 -16.15 24.20 10.73
CA LEU A 35 -15.39 22.97 11.03
C LEU A 35 -15.01 22.21 9.76
N ALA A 36 -15.88 22.15 8.75
CA ALA A 36 -15.56 21.54 7.47
C ALA A 36 -14.49 22.34 6.72
N ARG A 37 -14.49 23.68 6.83
CA ARG A 37 -13.46 24.56 6.27
C ARG A 37 -12.16 24.54 7.07
N LEU A 38 -12.21 24.49 8.40
CA LEU A 38 -11.06 24.33 9.31
C LEU A 38 -10.44 22.94 9.13
N ARG A 39 -11.23 21.88 8.94
CA ARG A 39 -10.72 20.57 8.51
C ARG A 39 -9.97 20.65 7.17
N LYS A 40 -10.41 21.53 6.26
CA LYS A 40 -9.74 21.79 4.98
C LYS A 40 -8.58 22.79 5.06
N ALA A 41 -8.49 23.63 6.11
CA ALA A 41 -7.59 24.77 6.17
C ALA A 41 -6.60 24.77 7.35
N VAL A 42 -6.79 23.93 8.38
CA VAL A 42 -5.95 23.88 9.61
C VAL A 42 -5.07 22.62 9.69
N LEU A 43 -4.93 21.90 8.58
CA LEU A 43 -3.86 20.91 8.47
C LEU A 43 -2.77 21.45 7.53
N PRO A 44 -1.69 22.07 8.03
CA PRO A 44 -0.44 22.07 7.29
C PRO A 44 0.02 20.61 7.21
N GLY A 45 -0.27 19.95 6.09
CA GLY A 45 0.03 18.53 5.86
C GLY A 45 -1.16 17.58 6.02
N GLY A 46 -2.32 17.86 5.40
CA GLY A 46 -3.54 17.03 5.42
C GLY A 46 -3.42 15.59 4.90
N VAL A 47 -2.62 14.75 5.56
CA VAL A 47 -1.98 13.60 4.91
C VAL A 47 -2.03 12.29 5.72
N SER A 48 -2.34 12.28 7.03
CA SER A 48 -2.28 11.03 7.81
C SER A 48 -3.50 10.12 7.69
N VAL A 49 -4.73 10.65 7.63
CA VAL A 49 -5.94 9.81 7.74
C VAL A 49 -6.14 8.90 6.51
N ASP A 50 -5.88 9.42 5.32
CA ASP A 50 -6.09 8.70 4.05
C ASP A 50 -4.96 7.70 3.75
N LEU A 51 -3.72 7.96 4.20
CA LEU A 51 -2.61 7.01 4.03
C LEU A 51 -2.78 5.78 4.91
N GLN A 52 -3.17 5.99 6.17
CA GLN A 52 -3.42 4.89 7.09
C GLN A 52 -4.53 3.96 6.58
N GLU A 53 -5.57 4.53 5.96
CA GLU A 53 -6.63 3.75 5.33
C GLU A 53 -6.09 2.97 4.12
N GLU A 54 -5.33 3.61 3.22
CA GLU A 54 -4.69 2.92 2.09
C GLU A 54 -3.76 1.79 2.53
N VAL A 55 -2.91 2.01 3.55
CA VAL A 55 -1.99 1.01 4.10
C VAL A 55 -2.78 -0.16 4.72
N ARG A 56 -3.89 0.14 5.40
CA ARG A 56 -4.78 -0.90 5.96
C ARG A 56 -5.42 -1.75 4.86
N GLU A 57 -5.88 -1.14 3.77
CA GLU A 57 -6.43 -1.86 2.63
C GLU A 57 -5.37 -2.74 1.94
N VAL A 58 -4.15 -2.22 1.78
CA VAL A 58 -2.98 -2.97 1.27
C VAL A 58 -2.73 -4.22 2.11
N LYS A 59 -2.74 -4.08 3.44
CA LYS A 59 -2.56 -5.20 4.38
C LYS A 59 -3.67 -6.25 4.23
N GLN A 60 -4.93 -5.83 4.26
CA GLN A 60 -6.08 -6.74 4.14
C GLN A 60 -6.06 -7.54 2.84
N LEU A 61 -5.70 -6.89 1.73
CA LEU A 61 -5.63 -7.54 0.43
C LEU A 61 -4.45 -8.52 0.34
N SER A 62 -3.32 -8.17 0.94
CA SER A 62 -2.18 -9.09 1.07
C SER A 62 -2.53 -10.34 1.86
N GLU A 63 -3.20 -10.19 3.00
CA GLU A 63 -3.68 -11.31 3.82
C GLU A 63 -4.65 -12.21 3.02
N LYS A 64 -5.58 -11.61 2.26
CA LYS A 64 -6.50 -12.35 1.38
C LYS A 64 -5.76 -13.19 0.34
N ILE A 65 -4.71 -12.64 -0.29
CA ILE A 65 -3.93 -13.37 -1.31
C ILE A 65 -3.12 -14.51 -0.67
N GLN A 66 -2.54 -14.32 0.52
CA GLN A 66 -1.81 -15.37 1.23
C GLN A 66 -2.71 -16.57 1.57
N LEU A 67 -3.96 -16.30 1.96
CA LEU A 67 -4.94 -17.35 2.29
C LEU A 67 -5.49 -18.06 1.05
N THR A 68 -5.25 -17.55 -0.15
CA THR A 68 -5.67 -18.21 -1.39
C THR A 68 -4.64 -19.29 -1.75
N PRO A 69 -5.00 -20.58 -1.70
CA PRO A 69 -4.03 -21.65 -1.94
C PRO A 69 -3.49 -21.58 -3.38
N PRO A 70 -2.16 -21.73 -3.58
CA PRO A 70 -1.60 -21.84 -4.91
C PRO A 70 -2.15 -23.09 -5.61
N SER A 71 -2.40 -23.00 -6.92
CA SER A 71 -2.88 -24.11 -7.75
C SER A 71 -2.01 -25.36 -7.56
N ASP A 72 -2.65 -26.50 -7.29
CA ASP A 72 -1.99 -27.79 -6.98
C ASP A 72 -1.01 -28.26 -8.07
N LYS A 73 -1.15 -27.77 -9.31
CA LYS A 73 -0.29 -28.14 -10.44
C LYS A 73 1.17 -27.72 -10.30
N HIS A 74 1.51 -26.85 -9.35
CA HIS A 74 2.85 -26.24 -9.24
C HIS A 74 3.58 -26.55 -7.93
N ARG A 75 3.01 -27.39 -7.04
CA ARG A 75 3.57 -27.70 -5.72
C ARG A 75 4.80 -28.62 -5.76
N THR A 76 5.07 -29.29 -6.88
CA THR A 76 6.12 -30.31 -6.98
C THR A 76 7.49 -29.77 -7.40
N THR A 77 7.59 -28.51 -7.80
CA THR A 77 8.88 -27.92 -8.22
C THR A 77 9.63 -27.37 -7.02
N PRO A 78 10.91 -27.72 -6.82
CA PRO A 78 11.72 -27.12 -5.76
C PRO A 78 11.79 -25.60 -5.88
N GLY A 79 11.64 -24.89 -4.77
CA GLY A 79 11.77 -23.43 -4.73
C GLY A 79 13.20 -22.98 -5.04
N ILE A 80 13.32 -21.82 -5.70
CA ILE A 80 14.62 -21.18 -5.95
C ILE A 80 15.09 -20.51 -4.66
N PRO A 81 16.33 -20.76 -4.19
CA PRO A 81 16.93 -19.98 -3.10
C PRO A 81 16.98 -18.49 -3.46
N LEU A 82 16.71 -17.59 -2.49
CA LEU A 82 16.76 -16.13 -2.73
C LEU A 82 18.10 -15.68 -3.31
N THR A 83 19.21 -16.28 -2.86
CA THR A 83 20.56 -16.02 -3.35
C THR A 83 20.74 -16.31 -4.85
N GLU A 84 19.90 -17.16 -5.44
CA GLU A 84 19.95 -17.54 -6.85
C GLU A 84 18.92 -16.81 -7.72
N ALA A 85 17.97 -16.08 -7.13
CA ALA A 85 16.84 -15.50 -7.85
C ALA A 85 17.28 -14.57 -8.99
N ASN A 86 18.24 -13.67 -8.74
CA ASN A 86 18.75 -12.78 -9.79
C ASN A 86 19.52 -13.54 -10.88
N ALA A 87 20.31 -14.55 -10.52
CA ALA A 87 20.99 -15.39 -11.49
C ALA A 87 19.99 -16.14 -12.37
N ARG A 88 18.89 -16.61 -11.78
CA ARG A 88 17.77 -17.22 -12.50
C ARG A 88 17.12 -16.25 -13.48
N MET A 89 16.79 -15.02 -13.04
CA MET A 89 16.21 -13.99 -13.91
C MET A 89 17.10 -13.72 -15.13
N ILE A 90 18.41 -13.53 -14.91
CA ILE A 90 19.37 -13.26 -15.99
C ILE A 90 19.41 -14.42 -17.00
N ARG A 91 19.44 -15.68 -16.54
CA ARG A 91 19.43 -16.86 -17.43
C ARG A 91 18.17 -16.95 -18.29
N LEU A 92 17.03 -16.50 -17.75
CA LEU A 92 15.75 -16.47 -18.45
C LEU A 92 15.60 -15.23 -19.36
N GLY A 93 16.61 -14.36 -19.44
CA GLY A 93 16.54 -13.10 -20.18
C GLY A 93 15.65 -12.04 -19.53
N LEU A 94 15.38 -12.18 -18.23
CA LEU A 94 14.63 -11.23 -17.41
C LEU A 94 15.57 -10.24 -16.74
N ALA A 95 15.04 -9.08 -16.34
CA ALA A 95 15.80 -8.07 -15.62
C ALA A 95 16.01 -8.47 -14.14
N PRO A 96 17.22 -8.37 -13.59
CA PRO A 96 17.46 -8.64 -12.16
C PRO A 96 16.84 -7.53 -11.29
N MET A 97 16.55 -7.87 -10.03
CA MET A 97 15.96 -6.96 -9.06
C MET A 97 17.02 -6.44 -8.08
N LEU A 98 16.86 -5.21 -7.60
CA LEU A 98 17.79 -4.56 -6.67
C LEU A 98 17.90 -5.33 -5.36
N SER A 99 16.78 -5.80 -4.81
CA SER A 99 16.74 -6.57 -3.57
C SER A 99 17.13 -8.04 -3.73
N GLY A 100 17.19 -8.56 -4.96
CA GLY A 100 17.25 -10.02 -5.18
C GLY A 100 16.03 -10.77 -4.61
N LEU A 101 14.89 -10.09 -4.45
CA LEU A 101 13.67 -10.57 -3.78
C LEU A 101 13.79 -10.73 -2.25
N ASP A 102 14.87 -10.26 -1.62
CA ASP A 102 15.00 -10.27 -0.17
C ASP A 102 14.31 -9.05 0.47
N ILE A 103 13.27 -9.31 1.27
CA ILE A 103 12.53 -8.26 2.00
C ILE A 103 13.40 -7.54 3.04
N ALA A 104 14.43 -8.20 3.59
CA ALA A 104 15.33 -7.57 4.55
C ALA A 104 16.02 -6.34 3.95
N TYR A 105 16.25 -6.32 2.63
CA TYR A 105 16.78 -5.16 1.92
C TYR A 105 15.94 -3.90 2.11
N TYR A 106 14.61 -4.00 1.97
CA TYR A 106 13.73 -2.83 2.14
C TYR A 106 13.54 -2.46 3.61
N ARG A 107 13.49 -3.45 4.51
CA ARG A 107 13.39 -3.19 5.96
C ARG A 107 14.61 -2.40 6.44
N ALA A 108 15.81 -2.83 6.06
CA ALA A 108 17.05 -2.12 6.38
C ALA A 108 17.06 -0.68 5.82
N LYS A 109 16.44 -0.44 4.65
CA LYS A 109 16.26 0.92 4.13
C LYS A 109 15.22 1.72 4.91
N ALA A 110 14.12 1.10 5.33
CA ALA A 110 13.04 1.78 6.04
C ALA A 110 13.48 2.26 7.43
N GLU A 111 14.44 1.56 8.05
CA GLU A 111 15.14 2.01 9.27
C GLU A 111 15.83 3.37 9.09
N ALA A 112 16.42 3.59 7.91
CA ALA A 112 17.16 4.82 7.61
C ALA A 112 16.25 5.90 7.03
N ASP A 113 15.41 5.54 6.05
CA ASP A 113 14.50 6.43 5.34
C ASP A 113 13.31 5.63 4.74
N PRO A 114 12.10 5.77 5.30
CA PRO A 114 10.88 5.12 4.78
C PRO A 114 10.57 5.45 3.32
N VAL A 115 10.83 6.68 2.88
CA VAL A 115 10.57 7.12 1.50
C VAL A 115 11.54 6.44 0.54
N LEU A 116 12.82 6.34 0.91
CA LEU A 116 13.83 5.64 0.11
C LEU A 116 13.52 4.14 0.00
N ALA A 117 13.03 3.52 1.08
CA ALA A 117 12.60 2.12 1.06
C ALA A 117 11.42 1.90 0.10
N LEU A 118 10.40 2.76 0.15
CA LEU A 118 9.25 2.67 -0.75
C LEU A 118 9.60 2.99 -2.21
N ALA A 119 10.56 3.89 -2.45
CA ALA A 119 11.09 4.12 -3.79
C ALA A 119 11.80 2.88 -4.35
N ALA A 120 12.64 2.22 -3.55
CA ALA A 120 13.30 0.98 -3.94
C ALA A 120 12.30 -0.16 -4.18
N LEU A 121 11.30 -0.31 -3.30
CA LEU A 121 10.21 -1.27 -3.44
C LEU A 121 9.46 -1.07 -4.76
N ARG A 122 9.15 0.18 -5.11
CA ARG A 122 8.47 0.52 -6.35
C ARG A 122 9.26 0.08 -7.58
N ILE A 123 10.56 0.35 -7.61
CA ILE A 123 11.44 0.01 -8.75
C ILE A 123 11.43 -1.51 -8.98
N ASP A 124 11.54 -2.27 -7.90
CA ASP A 124 11.55 -3.72 -7.96
C ASP A 124 10.17 -4.30 -8.35
N LEU A 125 9.07 -3.77 -7.81
CA LEU A 125 7.73 -4.17 -8.24
C LEU A 125 7.48 -3.87 -9.73
N GLU A 126 7.95 -2.73 -10.22
CA GLU A 126 7.85 -2.38 -11.64
C GLU A 126 8.69 -3.34 -12.50
N THR A 127 9.90 -3.66 -12.07
CA THR A 127 10.78 -4.65 -12.73
C THR A 127 10.13 -6.02 -12.77
N MET A 128 9.56 -6.47 -11.66
CA MET A 128 8.81 -7.73 -11.55
C MET A 128 7.64 -7.79 -12.54
N MET A 129 6.79 -6.75 -12.58
CA MET A 129 5.64 -6.73 -13.51
C MET A 129 6.09 -6.79 -14.97
N ARG A 130 7.20 -6.13 -15.33
CA ARG A 130 7.77 -6.20 -16.67
C ARG A 130 8.32 -7.59 -16.99
N ASN A 131 8.97 -8.24 -16.03
CA ASN A 131 9.45 -9.62 -16.18
C ASN A 131 8.31 -10.62 -16.35
N VAL A 132 7.23 -10.50 -15.56
CA VAL A 132 6.02 -11.30 -15.74
C VAL A 132 5.44 -11.11 -17.15
N ALA A 133 5.40 -9.87 -17.65
CA ALA A 133 4.93 -9.61 -19.00
C ALA A 133 5.77 -10.34 -20.06
N LEU A 134 7.09 -10.34 -19.92
CA LEU A 134 8.00 -11.07 -20.80
C LEU A 134 7.75 -12.58 -20.75
N GLY A 135 7.67 -13.16 -19.54
CA GLY A 135 7.48 -14.60 -19.38
C GLY A 135 6.13 -15.10 -19.91
N PHE A 136 5.06 -14.31 -19.74
CA PHE A 136 3.74 -14.62 -20.31
C PHE A 136 3.57 -14.14 -21.76
N LYS A 137 4.63 -13.62 -22.40
CA LYS A 137 4.63 -13.10 -23.77
C LYS A 137 3.58 -12.00 -24.01
N VAL A 138 3.23 -11.28 -22.95
CA VAL A 138 2.37 -10.10 -23.02
C VAL A 138 3.21 -8.94 -23.51
N LYS A 139 2.86 -8.36 -24.67
CA LYS A 139 3.59 -7.23 -25.24
C LYS A 139 3.65 -6.10 -24.19
N PRO A 140 4.83 -5.81 -23.60
CA PRO A 140 4.92 -4.83 -22.55
C PRO A 140 4.54 -3.48 -23.15
N PRO A 141 3.52 -2.79 -22.62
CA PRO A 141 3.20 -1.47 -23.11
C PRO A 141 4.40 -0.54 -22.83
N SER A 142 4.81 0.21 -23.85
CA SER A 142 5.36 1.54 -23.62
C SER A 142 4.25 2.34 -22.93
N GLY A 143 4.39 2.63 -21.64
CA GLY A 143 3.36 3.33 -20.90
C GLY A 143 3.34 3.10 -19.39
N PRO A 144 2.32 3.66 -18.73
CA PRO A 144 2.19 3.66 -17.28
C PRO A 144 1.79 2.28 -16.74
N ILE A 145 2.28 1.98 -15.54
CA ILE A 145 2.12 0.69 -14.85
C ILE A 145 0.67 0.20 -14.74
N PRO A 146 -0.36 1.03 -14.47
CA PRO A 146 -1.76 0.55 -14.43
C PRO A 146 -2.21 -0.14 -15.72
N ARG A 147 -1.73 0.32 -16.89
CA ARG A 147 -2.04 -0.32 -18.18
C ARG A 147 -1.33 -1.66 -18.34
N LEU A 148 -0.13 -1.80 -17.79
CA LEU A 148 0.58 -3.08 -17.78
C LEU A 148 -0.16 -4.08 -16.88
N LEU A 149 -0.56 -3.66 -15.68
CA LEU A 149 -1.32 -4.49 -14.73
C LEU A 149 -2.63 -5.00 -15.34
N ALA A 150 -3.40 -4.13 -16.00
CA ALA A 150 -4.63 -4.53 -16.68
C ALA A 150 -4.39 -5.61 -17.75
N ARG A 151 -3.34 -5.47 -18.57
CA ARG A 151 -2.99 -6.46 -19.60
C ARG A 151 -2.51 -7.79 -19.03
N LEU A 152 -1.73 -7.75 -17.95
CA LEU A 152 -1.31 -8.97 -17.25
C LEU A 152 -2.52 -9.72 -16.70
N HIS A 153 -3.51 -9.00 -16.17
CA HIS A 153 -4.75 -9.60 -15.70
C HIS A 153 -5.58 -10.18 -16.86
N GLU A 154 -5.76 -9.44 -17.96
CA GLU A 154 -6.46 -9.91 -19.16
C GLU A 154 -5.82 -11.17 -19.76
N ALA A 155 -4.48 -11.27 -19.69
CA ALA A 155 -3.73 -12.44 -20.15
C ALA A 155 -3.73 -13.61 -19.15
N GLY A 156 -4.36 -13.47 -17.98
CA GLY A 156 -4.35 -14.48 -16.92
C GLY A 156 -3.00 -14.67 -16.24
N ALA A 157 -2.06 -13.74 -16.42
CA ALA A 157 -0.74 -13.80 -15.79
C ALA A 157 -0.78 -13.44 -14.30
N ILE A 158 -1.75 -12.60 -13.90
CA ILE A 158 -2.04 -12.25 -12.51
C ILE A 158 -3.54 -12.30 -12.23
N THR A 159 -3.92 -12.55 -10.99
CA THR A 159 -5.31 -12.53 -10.52
C THR A 159 -5.79 -11.09 -10.29
N SER A 160 -7.11 -10.90 -10.17
CA SER A 160 -7.67 -9.57 -9.87
C SER A 160 -7.18 -9.05 -8.52
N ASP A 161 -7.05 -9.92 -7.50
CA ASP A 161 -6.54 -9.53 -6.19
C ASP A 161 -5.07 -9.10 -6.26
N GLN A 162 -4.22 -9.83 -7.01
CA GLN A 162 -2.82 -9.44 -7.23
C GLN A 162 -2.72 -8.10 -7.96
N MET A 163 -3.55 -7.88 -8.98
CA MET A 163 -3.62 -6.62 -9.71
C MET A 163 -3.98 -5.45 -8.78
N GLN A 164 -5.02 -5.63 -7.95
CA GLN A 164 -5.47 -4.63 -7.00
C GLN A 164 -4.41 -4.34 -5.93
N LEU A 165 -3.71 -5.37 -5.43
CA LEU A 165 -2.65 -5.20 -4.43
C LEU A 165 -1.49 -4.42 -5.03
N ALA A 166 -1.01 -4.82 -6.20
CA ALA A 166 0.04 -4.10 -6.90
C ALA A 166 -0.32 -2.63 -7.12
N GLN A 167 -1.54 -2.34 -7.59
CA GLN A 167 -1.99 -0.97 -7.82
C GLN A 167 -2.00 -0.13 -6.53
N LYS A 168 -2.49 -0.68 -5.41
CA LYS A 168 -2.50 0.04 -4.13
C LYS A 168 -1.09 0.28 -3.61
N VAL A 169 -0.20 -0.72 -3.69
CA VAL A 169 1.21 -0.53 -3.30
C VAL A 169 1.88 0.53 -4.17
N PHE A 170 1.66 0.52 -5.50
CA PHE A 170 2.17 1.58 -6.38
C PHE A 170 1.65 2.97 -6.01
N ASN A 171 0.38 3.09 -5.60
CA ASN A 171 -0.19 4.37 -5.16
C ASN A 171 0.51 4.88 -3.90
N VAL A 172 0.67 4.04 -2.88
CA VAL A 172 1.36 4.42 -1.63
C VAL A 172 2.81 4.82 -1.90
N CYS A 173 3.55 4.02 -2.69
CA CYS A 173 4.91 4.37 -3.10
C CYS A 173 4.96 5.71 -3.86
N ASN A 174 4.01 5.95 -4.77
CA ASN A 174 3.97 7.19 -5.56
C ASN A 174 3.72 8.40 -4.66
N GLN A 175 2.79 8.30 -3.73
CA GLN A 175 2.50 9.37 -2.78
C GLN A 175 3.73 9.69 -1.92
N ALA A 176 4.41 8.67 -1.38
CA ALA A 176 5.62 8.82 -0.58
C ALA A 176 6.70 9.63 -1.31
N MET A 177 6.99 9.27 -2.57
CA MET A 177 7.96 9.97 -3.41
C MET A 177 7.55 11.40 -3.76
N HIS A 178 6.26 11.72 -3.74
CA HIS A 178 5.74 13.07 -3.95
C HIS A 178 5.66 13.92 -2.68
N GLY A 179 6.30 13.47 -1.59
CA GLY A 179 6.44 14.25 -0.35
C GLY A 179 5.30 14.02 0.64
N ARG A 180 4.45 13.01 0.44
CA ARG A 180 3.56 12.51 1.50
C ARG A 180 4.43 11.97 2.63
N PHE A 181 4.18 12.44 3.84
CA PHE A 181 4.81 11.85 5.02
C PHE A 181 4.38 10.39 5.15
N VAL A 182 5.34 9.51 5.39
CA VAL A 182 5.13 8.09 5.63
C VAL A 182 5.94 7.70 6.85
N SER A 183 5.28 7.11 7.85
CA SER A 183 5.98 6.58 9.02
C SER A 183 6.76 5.32 8.68
N ARG A 184 7.72 4.96 9.53
CA ARG A 184 8.46 3.71 9.39
C ARG A 184 7.51 2.49 9.42
N GLU A 185 6.57 2.50 10.35
CA GLU A 185 5.59 1.41 10.53
C GLU A 185 4.68 1.28 9.30
N GLU A 186 4.24 2.40 8.72
CA GLU A 186 3.46 2.40 7.47
C GLU A 186 4.26 1.82 6.31
N ALA A 187 5.53 2.20 6.17
CA ALA A 187 6.41 1.64 5.15
C ALA A 187 6.64 0.13 5.36
N GLU A 188 6.86 -0.32 6.60
CA GLU A 188 7.03 -1.73 6.93
C GLU A 188 5.79 -2.57 6.59
N GLU A 189 4.59 -2.06 6.87
CA GLU A 189 3.34 -2.74 6.51
C GLU A 189 3.17 -2.86 4.99
N VAL A 190 3.53 -1.82 4.23
CA VAL A 190 3.50 -1.86 2.75
C VAL A 190 4.55 -2.84 2.20
N ILE A 191 5.77 -2.83 2.74
CA ILE A 191 6.84 -3.77 2.39
C ILE A 191 6.40 -5.21 2.65
N LYS A 192 5.83 -5.47 3.83
CA LYS A 192 5.30 -6.78 4.22
C LYS A 192 4.15 -7.21 3.31
N ALA A 193 3.28 -6.29 2.93
CA ALA A 193 2.18 -6.62 2.03
C ALA A 193 2.67 -7.05 0.64
N ALA A 194 3.71 -6.39 0.13
CA ALA A 194 4.33 -6.69 -1.16
C ALA A 194 5.11 -8.02 -1.18
N GLU A 195 5.58 -8.51 -0.03
CA GLU A 195 6.27 -9.81 0.13
C GLU A 195 5.50 -10.98 -0.49
N VAL A 196 4.16 -10.92 -0.45
CA VAL A 196 3.30 -11.95 -1.04
C VAL A 196 3.46 -12.04 -2.56
N LEU A 197 3.54 -10.88 -3.21
CA LEU A 197 3.74 -10.81 -4.66
C LEU A 197 5.14 -11.31 -5.02
N PHE A 198 6.16 -10.95 -4.24
CA PHE A 198 7.52 -11.45 -4.43
C PHE A 198 7.64 -12.95 -4.21
N GLY A 199 7.00 -13.51 -3.19
CA GLY A 199 6.97 -14.95 -2.95
C GLY A 199 6.30 -15.71 -4.09
N GLN A 200 5.19 -15.20 -4.62
CA GLN A 200 4.50 -15.80 -5.77
C GLN A 200 5.31 -15.69 -7.06
N TYR A 201 6.00 -14.56 -7.26
CA TYR A 201 6.91 -14.37 -8.39
C TYR A 201 8.13 -15.30 -8.30
N LEU A 202 8.74 -15.45 -7.12
CA LEU A 202 9.82 -16.40 -6.88
C LEU A 202 9.38 -17.84 -7.17
N ALA A 203 8.18 -18.22 -6.70
CA ALA A 203 7.60 -19.50 -7.04
C ALA A 203 7.45 -19.64 -8.57
N TRP A 204 6.89 -18.63 -9.24
CA TRP A 204 6.74 -18.62 -10.70
C TRP A 204 8.07 -18.76 -11.46
N LEU A 205 9.18 -18.18 -10.98
CA LEU A 205 10.50 -18.37 -11.60
C LEU A 205 10.96 -19.84 -11.62
N SER A 206 10.40 -20.69 -10.75
CA SER A 206 10.72 -22.12 -10.69
C SER A 206 9.91 -22.96 -11.67
N TRP A 207 8.61 -22.67 -11.87
CA TRP A 207 7.70 -23.51 -12.67
C TRP A 207 7.20 -22.84 -13.96
N GLY A 208 7.36 -21.53 -14.10
CA GLY A 208 6.79 -20.72 -15.19
C GLY A 208 7.52 -20.83 -16.52
N PHE A 209 8.63 -21.58 -16.57
CA PHE A 209 9.49 -21.70 -17.74
C PHE A 209 9.79 -23.18 -18.02
N ASP A 210 9.70 -23.58 -19.28
CA ASP A 210 9.99 -24.95 -19.73
C ASP A 210 11.48 -25.10 -20.09
N ASP A 211 12.32 -25.14 -19.06
CA ASP A 211 13.79 -25.25 -19.24
C ASP A 211 14.43 -26.35 -18.39
N ARG A 212 13.61 -27.24 -17.82
CA ARG A 212 14.03 -28.40 -16.98
C ARG A 212 15.02 -28.00 -15.88
N TRP A 213 14.92 -26.78 -15.37
CA TRP A 213 15.78 -26.28 -14.31
C TRP A 213 15.68 -27.16 -13.06
N LYS A 214 16.83 -27.36 -12.41
CA LYS A 214 16.96 -28.02 -11.12
C LYS A 214 17.71 -27.09 -10.18
N PRO A 215 17.31 -26.99 -8.90
CA PRO A 215 18.07 -26.23 -7.92
C PRO A 215 19.49 -26.78 -7.83
N ALA A 216 20.48 -25.90 -7.67
CA ALA A 216 21.77 -26.36 -7.20
C ALA A 216 21.54 -26.93 -5.79
N LEU A 217 21.98 -28.17 -5.56
CA LEU A 217 21.94 -28.74 -4.21
C LEU A 217 22.79 -27.84 -3.30
N PRO A 218 22.32 -27.54 -2.07
CA PRO A 218 23.10 -26.76 -1.11
C PRO A 218 24.43 -27.44 -0.75
#